data_AF-A0A7V4PLX6-F1
#
_entry.id   AF-A0A7V4PLX6-F1
#
_cell.length_a   1.000
_cell.length_b   1.000
_cell.length_c   1.000
_cell.angle_alpha   90.00
_cell.angle_beta   90.00
_cell.angle_gamma   90.00
#
_symmetry.space_group_name_H-M   'P 1'
#
loop_
_entity.id
_entity.type
_entity.pdbx_description
1 polymer ?
#
loop_
_entity_poly.entity_id
_entity_poly.type
_entity_poly.pdbx_seq_one_letter_code
_entity_poly.pdbx_strand_id
1 'polypeptide(L)' 'MSSFLLQTILNGILAGCIYSLFAMGLTLIYGVLNFVNFAHGELIMWGAYFLYFLMEKPLNLPLSFALLPALFL' A
#
# COMPACT_ATOMS: atom_id res chain seq x y z
N MET A 1 21.05 23.41 -14.04
CA MET A 1 19.85 24.05 -13.46
C MET A 1 18.60 23.74 -14.29
N SER A 2 18.60 23.96 -15.61
CA SER A 2 17.47 23.62 -16.49
C SER A 2 17.15 22.12 -16.58
N SER A 3 18.16 21.25 -16.60
CA SER A 3 18.00 19.79 -16.65
C SER A 3 17.31 19.18 -15.42
N PHE A 4 17.56 19.74 -14.23
CA PHE A 4 16.96 19.28 -12.97
C PHE A 4 15.44 19.56 -12.92
N LEU A 5 15.03 20.73 -13.44
CA LEU A 5 13.64 21.13 -13.54
C LEU A 5 12.85 20.18 -14.45
N LEU A 6 13.43 19.84 -15.62
CA LEU A 6 12.84 18.88 -16.55
C LEU A 6 12.72 17.49 -15.92
N GLN A 7 13.75 17.02 -15.21
CA GLN A 7 13.74 15.72 -14.53
C GLN A 7 12.69 15.65 -13.41
N THR A 8 12.52 16.74 -12.65
CA THR A 8 11.52 16.81 -11.57
C THR A 8 10.10 16.77 -12.12
N ILE A 9 9.83 17.49 -13.21
CA ILE A 9 8.54 17.44 -13.89
C ILE A 9 8.25 16.04 -14.43
N LEU A 10 9.22 15.40 -15.08
CA LEU A 10 9.08 14.04 -15.59
C LEU A 10 8.83 13.03 -14.47
N ASN A 11 9.57 13.13 -13.35
CA ASN A 11 9.33 12.29 -12.18
C ASN A 11 7.93 12.53 -11.57
N GLY A 12 7.47 13.78 -11.52
CA GLY A 12 6.12 14.12 -11.07
C GLY A 12 5.03 13.51 -11.95
N ILE A 13 5.21 13.57 -13.27
CA ILE A 13 4.28 12.94 -14.23
C ILE A 13 4.31 11.41 -14.06
N LEU A 14 5.49 10.79 -13.95
CA LEU A 14 5.62 9.35 -13.75
C LEU A 14 4.90 8.89 -12.47
N ALA A 15 5.14 9.58 -11.36
CA ALA A 15 4.44 9.30 -10.11
C ALA A 15 2.93 9.48 -10.26
N GLY A 16 2.49 10.57 -10.91
CA GLY A 16 1.07 10.84 -11.21
C GLY A 16 0.42 9.73 -12.05
N CYS A 17 1.12 9.19 -13.04
CA CYS A 17 0.65 8.07 -13.85
C CYS A 17 0.46 6.80 -13.01
N ILE A 18 1.41 6.48 -12.12
CA ILE A 18 1.33 5.32 -11.22
C ILE A 18 0.10 5.46 -10.31
N TYR A 19 -0.08 6.61 -9.67
CA TYR A 19 -1.25 6.85 -8.81
C TYR A 19 -2.57 6.84 -9.59
N SER A 20 -2.59 7.39 -10.81
CA SER A 20 -3.78 7.40 -11.68
C SER A 20 -4.17 5.99 -12.13
N LEU A 21 -3.19 5.14 -12.46
CA LEU A 21 -3.42 3.72 -12.78
C LEU A 21 -3.97 2.95 -11.58
N PHE A 22 -3.43 3.20 -10.39
CA PHE A 22 -3.92 2.58 -9.16
C PHE A 22 -5.38 2.96 -8.86
N ALA A 23 -5.69 4.26 -8.99
CA ALA A 23 -7.04 4.77 -8.85
C ALA A 23 -7.98 4.21 -9.93
N MET A 24 -7.56 4.15 -11.19
CA MET A 24 -8.34 3.56 -12.28
C MET A 24 -8.66 2.09 -12.02
N GLY A 25 -7.71 1.31 -11.50
CA GLY A 25 -7.93 -0.09 -11.13
C GLY A 25 -9.08 -0.24 -10.12
N LEU A 26 -9.07 0.59 -9.07
CA LEU A 26 -10.16 0.63 -8.09
C LEU A 26 -11.49 1.07 -8.73
N THR A 27 -11.50 2.11 -9.57
CA THR A 27 -12.74 2.54 -10.26
C THR A 27 -13.29 1.48 -11.22
N LEU A 28 -12.44 0.69 -11.86
CA LEU A 28 -12.85 -0.38 -12.77
C LEU A 28 -13.44 -1.56 -11.99
N ILE A 29 -12.81 -1.93 -10.87
CA ILE A 29 -13.35 -2.95 -9.95
C ILE A 29 -14.73 -2.51 -9.43
N TYR A 30 -14.86 -1.26 -8.97
CA TYR A 30 -16.13 -0.75 -8.46
C TYR A 30 -17.18 -0.56 -9.55
N GLY A 31 -16.79 -0.13 -10.75
CA GLY A 31 -17.69 0.07 -11.89
C GLY A 31 -18.30 -1.24 -12.40
N VAL A 32 -17.59 -2.36 -12.28
CA VAL A 32 -18.10 -3.69 -12.65
C VAL A 32 -18.88 -4.33 -11.50
N LEU A 33 -18.38 -4.24 -10.27
CA LEU A 33 -18.94 -4.96 -9.12
C LEU A 33 -20.11 -4.22 -8.44
N ASN A 34 -20.30 -2.91 -8.67
CA ASN A 34 -21.34 -2.07 -8.05
C ASN A 34 -21.37 -2.08 -6.50
N PHE A 35 -20.41 -2.72 -5.84
CA PHE A 35 -20.23 -2.71 -4.39
C PHE A 35 -18.82 -2.28 -4.02
N VAL A 36 -18.69 -1.50 -2.94
CA VAL A 36 -17.40 -1.10 -2.39
C VAL A 36 -16.90 -2.21 -1.48
N ASN A 37 -15.79 -2.85 -1.85
CA ASN A 37 -15.12 -3.82 -1.00
C ASN A 37 -14.27 -3.11 0.06
N PHE A 38 -14.83 -2.87 1.24
CA PHE A 38 -14.11 -2.33 2.39
C PHE A 38 -13.10 -3.32 3.00
N ALA A 39 -13.16 -4.60 2.62
CA ALA A 39 -12.23 -5.63 3.13
C ALA A 39 -10.78 -5.29 2.86
N HIS A 40 -10.49 -4.49 1.84
CA HIS A 40 -9.11 -4.08 1.58
C HIS A 40 -8.53 -3.22 2.71
N GLY A 41 -9.31 -2.31 3.30
CA GLY A 41 -8.88 -1.53 4.46
C GLY A 41 -8.84 -2.36 5.75
N GLU A 42 -9.76 -3.30 5.88
CA GLU A 42 -9.84 -4.22 7.02
C GLU A 42 -8.62 -5.16 7.07
N LEU A 43 -8.22 -5.73 5.92
CA LEU A 43 -7.05 -6.60 5.80
C LEU A 43 -5.74 -5.86 6.15
N ILE A 44 -5.59 -4.61 5.69
CA ILE A 44 -4.42 -3.77 6.03
C ILE A 44 -4.36 -3.51 7.54
N MET A 45 -5.50 -3.21 8.17
CA MET A 45 -5.61 -3.05 9.62
C MET A 45 -5.22 -4.34 10.36
N TRP A 46 -5.74 -5.48 9.91
CA TRP A 46 -5.41 -6.78 10.49
C TRP A 46 -3.92 -7.12 10.36
N GLY A 47 -3.30 -6.89 9.20
CA GLY A 47 -1.85 -7.07 9.02
C GLY A 47 -1.02 -6.18 9.95
N ALA A 48 -1.43 -4.92 10.14
CA ALA A 48 -0.76 -4.00 11.07
C ALA A 48 -0.91 -4.42 12.54
N TYR A 49 -2.11 -4.86 12.95
CA TYR A 49 -2.33 -5.40 14.30
C TYR A 49 -1.56 -6.71 14.52
N PHE A 50 -1.50 -7.59 13.52
CA PHE A 50 -0.73 -8.83 13.57
C PHE A 50 0.76 -8.52 13.81
N LEU A 51 1.31 -7.57 13.04
CA LEU A 51 2.68 -7.10 13.23
C LEU A 51 2.91 -6.50 14.62
N TYR A 52 1.97 -5.69 15.12
CA TYR A 52 2.02 -5.13 16.47
C TYR A 52 2.07 -6.22 17.55
N PHE A 53 1.19 -7.22 17.48
CA PHE A 53 1.16 -8.34 18.43
C PHE A 53 2.44 -9.20 18.38
N LEU A 54 3.04 -9.40 17.20
CA LEU A 54 4.30 -10.14 17.07
C LEU A 54 5.50 -9.38 17.64
N MET A 55 5.45 -8.06 17.64
CA MET A 55 6.49 -7.19 18.20
C MET A 55 6.29 -6.94 19.70
N GLU A 56 5.09 -7.12 20.23
CA GLU A 56 4.80 -6.97 21.66
C GLU A 56 5.41 -8.12 22.50
N LYS A 57 5.70 -7.85 23.78
CA LYS A 57 6.25 -8.86 24.69
C LYS A 57 5.16 -9.90 24.98
N PRO A 58 5.45 -11.22 24.86
CA PRO A 58 6.75 -11.85 25.10
C PRO A 58 7.61 -12.17 23.86
N LEU A 59 7.12 -11.93 22.65
CA LEU A 59 7.70 -12.54 21.45
C LEU A 59 8.89 -11.75 20.87
N ASN A 60 8.91 -10.42 21.03
CA ASN A 60 10.01 -9.48 20.68
C ASN A 60 10.79 -9.90 19.42
N LEU A 61 10.06 -10.22 18.35
CA LEU A 61 10.68 -10.64 17.11
C LEU A 61 11.31 -9.44 16.41
N PRO A 62 12.49 -9.61 15.80
CA PRO A 62 13.06 -8.57 14.96
C PRO A 62 12.10 -8.26 13.80
N LEU A 63 12.04 -6.97 13.42
CA LEU A 63 11.11 -6.45 12.41
C LEU A 63 11.07 -7.32 11.14
N SER A 64 12.22 -7.81 10.68
CA SER A 64 12.34 -8.64 9.48
C SER A 64 11.56 -9.96 9.55
N PHE A 65 11.43 -10.56 10.74
CA PHE A 65 10.72 -11.83 10.91
C PHE A 65 9.22 -11.63 11.15
N ALA A 66 8.83 -10.49 11.75
CA ALA A 66 7.43 -10.12 11.98
C ALA A 66 6.74 -9.60 10.71
N LEU A 67 7.50 -9.04 9.76
CA LEU A 67 6.96 -8.47 8.52
C LEU A 67 6.49 -9.54 7.53
N LEU A 68 7.14 -10.70 7.50
CA LEU A 68 6.78 -11.79 6.59
C LEU A 68 5.31 -12.21 6.76
N PRO A 69 4.85 -12.65 7.95
CA PRO A 69 3.47 -13.07 8.12
C PRO A 69 2.45 -11.93 7.98
N ALA A 70 2.84 -10.68 8.29
CA ALA A 70 1.98 -9.51 8.15
C ALA A 70 1.76 -9.07 6.69
N LEU A 71 2.70 -9.38 5.78
CA LEU A 71 2.60 -9.07 4.35
C LEU A 71 1.74 -10.08 3.57
N PHE A 72 1.58 -11.30 4.08
CA PHE A 72 0.79 -12.35 3.43
C PHE A 72 -0.71 -12.27 3.74
N LEU A 73 -1.11 -11.38 4.66
CA LEU A 73 -2.48 -11.18 5.13
C LEU A 73 -3.10 -9.93 4.47
#